data_AF-A0A7J4I7D6-F1
#
_entry.id   AF-A0A7J4I7D6-F1
#
_cell.length_a   1.000
_cell.length_b   1.000
_cell.length_c   1.000
_cell.angle_alpha   90.00
_cell.angle_beta   90.00
_cell.angle_gamma   90.00
#
_symmetry.space_group_name_H-M   'P 1'
#
loop_
_entity.id
_entity.type
_entity.pdbx_description
1 polymer ?
#
loop_
_entity_poly.entity_id
_entity_poly.type
_entity_poly.pdbx_seq_one_letter_code
_entity_poly.pdbx_strand_id
1 'polypeptide(L)'
;MPVKNATRKTLIASSSRVADSVFGRAIGLMFSRPTKTAMILEFSRDSPISLHTFFVFFPIDIILVDSRMRVVEMHVRMRPFTTFVARKVARLVIELPAGTIATSRTRVGDRIELLRVVEKRTGNGRRITVCRA
;
A
#
# COMPACT_ATOMS: atom_id res chain seq x y z
N MET A 1 6.65 -0.77 7.59
CA MET A 1 6.46 -2.19 7.23
C MET A 1 6.80 -2.38 5.74
N PRO A 2 7.78 -3.20 5.33
CA PRO A 2 7.99 -3.45 3.91
C PRO A 2 6.77 -4.08 3.21
N VAL A 3 6.57 -3.74 1.94
CA VAL A 3 5.52 -4.29 1.07
C VAL A 3 6.20 -5.01 -0.10
N LYS A 4 5.89 -6.30 -0.28
CA LYS A 4 6.49 -7.16 -1.29
C LYS A 4 5.42 -7.73 -2.23
N ASN A 5 5.74 -7.82 -3.51
CA ASN A 5 5.01 -8.68 -4.43
C ASN A 5 5.63 -10.09 -4.35
N ALA A 6 4.93 -11.02 -3.71
CA ALA A 6 5.40 -12.39 -3.51
C ALA A 6 5.45 -13.18 -4.83
N THR A 7 4.48 -12.96 -5.73
CA THR A 7 4.42 -13.63 -7.04
C THR A 7 5.61 -13.26 -7.91
N ARG A 8 5.96 -11.97 -7.97
CA ARG A 8 7.04 -11.44 -8.80
C ARG A 8 8.41 -11.44 -8.12
N LYS A 9 8.45 -11.71 -6.81
CA LYS A 9 9.63 -11.58 -5.95
C LYS A 9 10.24 -10.16 -5.99
N THR A 10 9.42 -9.13 -6.16
CA THR A 10 9.85 -7.72 -6.23
C THR A 10 9.44 -6.95 -4.97
N LEU A 11 10.23 -5.95 -4.60
CA LEU A 11 9.89 -5.01 -3.54
C LEU A 11 8.99 -3.91 -4.12
N ILE A 12 7.84 -3.67 -3.49
CA ILE A 12 6.93 -2.57 -3.85
C ILE A 12 7.32 -1.32 -3.05
N ALA A 13 7.51 -1.46 -1.74
CA ALA A 13 7.95 -0.37 -0.87
C ALA A 13 8.82 -0.90 0.28
N SER A 14 9.90 -0.19 0.60
CA SER A 14 10.79 -0.53 1.72
C SER A 14 10.17 -0.19 3.07
N SER A 15 9.32 0.84 3.11
CA SER A 15 8.57 1.27 4.29
C SER A 15 7.12 1.54 3.91
N SER A 16 6.24 1.32 4.88
CA SER A 16 4.83 1.70 4.80
C SER A 16 4.29 2.09 6.16
N ARG A 17 3.24 2.91 6.14
CA ARG A 17 2.40 3.26 7.30
C ARG A 17 1.00 2.68 7.07
N VAL A 18 0.36 2.22 8.14
CA VAL A 18 -1.02 1.72 8.10
C VAL A 18 -1.92 2.75 8.74
N ALA A 19 -2.98 3.13 8.03
CA ALA A 19 -4.06 3.96 8.53
C ALA A 19 -5.27 3.06 8.81
N ASP A 20 -5.52 2.79 10.08
CA ASP A 20 -6.57 1.89 10.60
C ASP A 20 -7.83 2.66 11.09
N SER A 21 -7.67 3.92 11.49
CA SER A 21 -8.76 4.81 11.90
C SER A 21 -9.51 5.42 10.71
N VAL A 22 -10.81 5.69 10.89
CA VAL A 22 -11.67 6.34 9.88
C VAL A 22 -11.06 7.67 9.41
N PHE A 23 -10.56 8.47 10.36
CA PHE A 23 -9.94 9.75 10.08
C PHE A 23 -8.57 9.61 9.41
N GLY A 24 -7.75 8.65 9.86
CA GLY A 24 -6.48 8.33 9.20
C GLY A 24 -6.66 7.88 7.75
N ARG A 25 -7.72 7.13 7.46
CA ARG A 25 -8.08 6.72 6.10
C ARG A 25 -8.53 7.87 5.22
N ALA A 26 -9.30 8.81 5.78
CA ALA A 26 -9.74 9.98 5.04
C ALA A 26 -8.59 10.94 4.70
N ILE A 27 -7.55 11.00 5.56
CA ILE A 27 -6.37 11.83 5.31
C ILE A 27 -5.41 11.16 4.32
N GLY A 28 -5.09 9.86 4.46
CA GLY A 28 -4.15 9.20 3.53
C GLY A 28 -2.86 10.00 3.28
N LEU A 29 -2.51 10.24 2.01
CA LEU A 29 -1.39 11.11 1.60
C LEU A 29 -1.71 12.62 1.53
N MET A 30 -2.89 13.08 1.97
CA MET A 30 -3.23 14.50 1.98
C MET A 30 -2.21 15.33 2.76
N PHE A 31 -1.89 16.51 2.23
CA PHE A 31 -0.93 17.47 2.83
C PHE A 31 0.48 16.90 3.05
N SER A 32 0.78 15.70 2.52
CA SER A 32 2.10 15.10 2.58
C SER A 32 2.96 15.59 1.42
N ARG A 33 4.28 15.59 1.61
CA ARG A 33 5.25 15.77 0.51
C ARG A 33 5.45 14.43 -0.20
N PRO A 34 5.91 14.42 -1.47
CA PRO A 34 6.29 13.18 -2.15
C PRO A 34 7.23 12.36 -1.27
N THR A 35 6.80 11.16 -0.89
CA THR A 35 7.53 10.27 0.00
C THR A 35 7.76 8.95 -0.70
N LYS A 36 8.86 8.25 -0.39
CA LYS A 36 9.09 6.87 -0.86
C LYS A 36 8.35 5.82 -0.02
N THR A 37 7.64 6.25 1.02
CA THR A 37 6.90 5.37 1.94
C THR A 37 5.50 5.12 1.39
N ALA A 38 5.06 3.87 1.39
CA ALA A 38 3.69 3.51 1.03
C ALA A 38 2.70 3.86 2.15
N MET A 39 1.47 4.23 1.79
CA MET A 39 0.36 4.34 2.74
C MET A 39 -0.59 3.17 2.52
N ILE A 40 -0.97 2.48 3.58
CA ILE A 40 -1.91 1.36 3.54
C ILE A 40 -3.16 1.78 4.27
N LEU A 41 -4.29 1.83 3.55
CA LEU A 41 -5.60 2.06 4.13
C LEU A 41 -6.29 0.70 4.30
N GLU A 42 -6.54 0.29 5.55
CA GLU A 42 -7.20 -0.98 5.84
C GLU A 42 -8.66 -0.80 6.21
N PHE A 43 -9.52 -1.57 5.54
CA PHE A 43 -10.96 -1.57 5.73
C PHE A 43 -11.37 -2.86 6.46
N SER A 44 -12.45 -2.78 7.24
CA SER A 44 -12.92 -3.89 8.09
C SER A 44 -13.50 -5.07 7.30
N ARG A 45 -13.93 -4.85 6.05
CA ARG A 45 -14.53 -5.86 5.17
C ARG A 45 -14.23 -5.59 3.71
N ASP A 46 -14.30 -6.65 2.92
CA ASP A 46 -14.16 -6.59 1.46
C ASP A 46 -15.37 -5.84 0.89
N SER A 47 -15.12 -4.70 0.25
CA SER A 47 -16.18 -3.86 -0.34
C SER A 47 -15.64 -3.03 -1.49
N PRO A 48 -16.51 -2.49 -2.37
CA PRO A 48 -16.10 -1.47 -3.33
C PRO A 48 -15.61 -0.24 -2.55
N ILE A 49 -14.39 0.18 -2.80
CA ILE A 49 -13.77 1.31 -2.09
C ILE A 49 -13.92 2.56 -2.96
N SER A 50 -14.50 3.61 -2.38
CA SER A 50 -14.47 4.95 -2.97
C SER A 50 -13.25 5.68 -2.45
N LEU A 51 -12.44 6.21 -3.36
CA LEU A 51 -11.22 6.95 -3.03
C LEU A 51 -11.24 8.31 -3.72
N HIS A 52 -10.56 9.25 -3.08
CA HIS A 52 -10.34 10.58 -3.60
C HIS A 52 -8.90 10.99 -3.34
N THR A 53 -8.29 11.66 -4.30
CA THR A 53 -6.95 12.25 -4.17
C THR A 53 -7.01 13.76 -3.92
N PHE A 54 -8.09 14.25 -3.31
CA PHE A 54 -8.17 15.66 -2.88
C PHE A 54 -6.99 15.98 -1.96
N PHE A 55 -6.39 17.16 -2.11
CA PHE A 55 -5.23 17.60 -1.30
C PHE A 55 -3.97 16.73 -1.38
N VAL A 56 -3.89 15.81 -2.36
CA VAL A 56 -2.65 15.14 -2.77
C VAL A 56 -2.09 15.89 -3.98
N PHE A 57 -1.01 16.64 -3.80
CA PHE A 57 -0.49 17.58 -4.83
C PHE A 57 0.48 16.93 -5.85
N PHE A 58 0.53 15.61 -5.92
CA PHE A 58 1.40 14.87 -6.84
C PHE A 58 0.71 13.57 -7.32
N PRO A 59 1.09 13.03 -8.49
CA PRO A 59 0.50 11.78 -8.95
C PRO A 59 0.95 10.60 -8.10
N ILE A 60 0.05 9.64 -7.90
CA ILE A 60 0.29 8.43 -7.11
C ILE A 60 -0.10 7.17 -7.87
N ASP A 61 0.51 6.06 -7.53
CA ASP A 61 0.07 4.73 -7.95
C ASP A 61 -0.82 4.15 -6.84
N ILE A 62 -1.88 3.44 -7.21
CA ILE A 62 -2.80 2.81 -6.26
C ILE A 62 -2.94 1.32 -6.60
N ILE A 63 -2.81 0.47 -5.58
CA ILE A 63 -3.07 -0.97 -5.66
C ILE A 63 -4.18 -1.32 -4.69
N LEU A 64 -5.24 -1.94 -5.20
CA LEU A 64 -6.33 -2.48 -4.39
C LEU A 64 -6.11 -3.97 -4.20
N VAL A 65 -6.24 -4.42 -2.95
CA VAL A 65 -5.92 -5.79 -2.55
C VAL A 65 -7.10 -6.37 -1.74
N ASP A 66 -7.49 -7.60 -2.04
CA ASP A 66 -8.56 -8.32 -1.31
C ASP A 66 -8.10 -8.90 0.04
N SER A 67 -9.02 -9.50 0.80
CA SER A 67 -8.71 -10.21 2.05
C SER A 67 -7.75 -11.39 1.91
N ARG A 68 -7.57 -11.92 0.69
CA ARG A 68 -6.63 -13.00 0.37
C ARG A 68 -5.27 -12.49 -0.06
N MET A 69 -5.02 -11.20 0.11
CA MET A 69 -3.79 -10.50 -0.27
C MET A 69 -3.50 -10.56 -1.78
N ARG A 70 -4.53 -10.60 -2.63
CA ARG A 70 -4.38 -10.56 -4.09
C ARG A 70 -4.74 -9.20 -4.63
N VAL A 71 -3.95 -8.72 -5.60
CA VAL A 71 -4.25 -7.48 -6.32
C VAL A 71 -5.51 -7.69 -7.15
N VAL A 72 -6.55 -6.91 -6.89
CA VAL A 72 -7.84 -6.98 -7.61
C VAL A 72 -7.99 -5.87 -8.64
N GLU A 73 -7.36 -4.73 -8.41
CA GLU A 73 -7.45 -3.54 -9.24
C GLU A 73 -6.23 -2.64 -9.00
N MET A 74 -5.83 -1.87 -10.01
CA MET A 74 -4.70 -0.94 -9.94
C MET A 74 -4.99 0.31 -10.75
N HIS A 75 -4.48 1.44 -10.28
CA HIS A 75 -4.50 2.73 -10.98
C HIS A 75 -3.09 3.29 -11.02
N VAL A 76 -2.57 3.55 -12.23
CA VAL A 76 -1.20 4.04 -12.45
C VAL A 76 -1.23 5.54 -12.64
N ARG A 77 -0.33 6.27 -11.95
CA ARG A 77 -0.17 7.73 -12.05
C ARG A 77 -1.50 8.48 -11.95
N MET A 78 -2.33 8.09 -10.99
CA MET A 78 -3.57 8.77 -10.69
C MET A 78 -3.28 10.24 -10.37
N ARG A 79 -4.02 11.15 -11.01
CA ARG A 79 -3.78 12.60 -10.90
C ARG A 79 -4.26 13.13 -9.55
N PRO A 80 -3.67 14.24 -9.07
CA PRO A 80 -4.25 15.05 -8.00
C PRO A 80 -5.74 15.36 -8.22
N PHE A 81 -6.49 15.54 -7.12
CA PHE A 81 -7.88 16.01 -7.13
C PHE A 81 -8.83 15.17 -7.99
N THR A 82 -8.60 13.86 -8.05
CA THR A 82 -9.40 12.91 -8.82
C THR A 82 -10.17 12.00 -7.86
N THR A 83 -11.40 11.66 -8.20
CA THR A 83 -12.21 10.68 -7.47
C THR A 83 -12.41 9.43 -8.31
N PHE A 84 -12.51 8.27 -7.65
CA PHE A 84 -12.92 7.04 -8.31
C PHE A 84 -13.59 6.09 -7.33
N VAL A 85 -14.35 5.16 -7.90
CA VAL A 85 -14.93 4.03 -7.18
C VAL A 85 -14.32 2.77 -7.76
N ALA A 86 -13.80 1.91 -6.88
CA ALA A 86 -13.27 0.62 -7.27
C ALA A 86 -14.35 -0.22 -7.96
N ARG A 87 -13.98 -0.87 -9.07
CA ARG A 87 -14.84 -1.81 -9.78
C ARG A 87 -14.85 -3.19 -9.12
N LYS A 88 -13.82 -3.50 -8.33
CA LYS A 88 -13.68 -4.74 -7.57
C LYS A 88 -13.72 -4.50 -6.07
N VAL A 89 -14.13 -5.54 -5.33
CA VAL A 89 -14.09 -5.52 -3.87
C VAL A 89 -12.64 -5.62 -3.39
N ALA A 90 -12.28 -4.79 -2.44
CA ALA A 90 -10.96 -4.78 -1.82
C ALA A 90 -11.09 -4.60 -0.31
N ARG A 91 -10.04 -5.01 0.40
CA ARG A 91 -9.86 -4.83 1.85
C ARG A 91 -8.80 -3.79 2.16
N LEU A 92 -7.80 -3.69 1.30
CA LEU A 92 -6.65 -2.83 1.47
C LEU A 92 -6.48 -1.95 0.23
N VAL A 93 -6.13 -0.70 0.48
CA VAL A 93 -5.64 0.23 -0.54
C VAL A 93 -4.20 0.56 -0.22
N ILE A 94 -3.30 0.37 -1.17
CA ILE A 94 -1.90 0.71 -1.04
C ILE A 94 -1.62 1.90 -1.96
N GLU A 95 -1.43 3.07 -1.37
CA GLU A 95 -1.02 4.29 -2.06
C GLU A 95 0.51 4.33 -2.14
N LEU A 96 1.02 4.61 -3.33
CA LEU A 96 2.42 4.48 -3.69
C LEU A 96 2.91 5.70 -4.45
N PRO A 97 4.22 5.97 -4.44
CA PRO A 97 4.81 6.92 -5.37
C PRO A 97 4.48 6.53 -6.82
N ALA A 98 4.17 7.52 -7.67
CA ALA A 98 3.96 7.29 -9.09
C ALA A 98 5.12 6.51 -9.74
N GLY A 99 4.79 5.51 -10.55
CA GLY A 99 5.76 4.65 -11.25
C GLY A 99 6.23 3.43 -10.46
N THR A 100 5.77 3.25 -9.22
CA THR A 100 6.08 2.07 -8.40
C THR A 100 5.48 0.80 -9.00
N ILE A 101 4.26 0.85 -9.55
CA ILE A 101 3.63 -0.32 -10.19
C ILE A 101 4.48 -0.80 -11.37
N ALA A 102 4.93 0.13 -12.21
CA ALA A 102 5.77 -0.16 -13.36
C ALA A 102 7.13 -0.77 -12.93
N THR A 103 7.81 -0.13 -11.99
CA THR A 103 9.12 -0.56 -11.48
C THR A 103 9.06 -1.94 -10.82
N SER A 104 8.03 -2.17 -10.00
CA SER A 104 7.81 -3.46 -9.32
C SER A 104 7.24 -4.55 -10.23
N ARG A 105 6.81 -4.19 -11.45
CA ARG A 105 6.12 -5.06 -12.42
C ARG A 105 4.88 -5.74 -11.85
N THR A 106 4.21 -5.06 -10.91
CA THR A 106 3.02 -5.59 -10.24
C THR A 106 1.84 -5.63 -11.19
N ARG A 107 1.06 -6.71 -11.13
CA ARG A 107 -0.14 -6.93 -11.96
C ARG A 107 -1.33 -7.36 -11.14
N VAL A 108 -2.53 -7.18 -11.70
CA VAL A 108 -3.76 -7.78 -11.17
C VAL A 108 -3.57 -9.31 -11.08
N GLY A 109 -4.01 -9.89 -9.96
CA GLY A 109 -3.84 -11.30 -9.61
C GLY A 109 -2.56 -11.64 -8.84
N ASP A 110 -1.56 -10.73 -8.79
CA ASP A 110 -0.35 -10.96 -8.01
C ASP A 110 -0.65 -10.98 -6.50
N ARG A 111 0.14 -11.71 -5.72
CA ARG A 111 0.01 -11.82 -4.27
C ARG A 111 0.93 -10.83 -3.57
N ILE A 112 0.39 -10.05 -2.65
CA ILE A 112 1.10 -9.06 -1.84
C ILE A 112 1.41 -9.62 -0.45
N GLU A 113 2.56 -9.25 0.10
CA GLU A 113 2.95 -9.55 1.48
C GLU A 113 3.34 -8.26 2.21
N LEU A 114 2.78 -8.09 3.40
CA LEU A 114 3.15 -7.06 4.35
C LEU A 114 4.11 -7.68 5.37
N LEU A 115 5.31 -7.12 5.51
CA LEU A 115 6.37 -7.70 6.34
C LEU A 115 6.66 -6.82 7.56
N ARG A 116 6.63 -7.37 8.77
CA ARG A 116 7.12 -6.73 9.98
C ARG A 116 8.60 -7.06 10.16
N VAL A 117 9.43 -6.02 10.30
CA VAL A 117 10.84 -6.17 10.69
C VAL A 117 10.90 -6.01 12.19
N VAL A 118 11.28 -7.08 12.90
CA VAL A 118 11.45 -7.08 14.36
C VAL A 118 12.94 -7.18 14.65
N GLU A 119 13.50 -6.14 15.26
CA GLU A 119 14.85 -6.21 15.83
C GLU A 119 14.76 -6.73 17.26
N LYS A 120 15.41 -7.87 17.53
CA LYS A 120 15.61 -8.35 18.89
C LYS A 120 17.04 -8.03 19.31
N ARG A 121 17.22 -7.33 20.43
CA ARG A 121 18.51 -7.24 21.12
C ARG A 121 18.79 -8.59 21.77
N THR A 122 19.89 -9.21 21.38
CA THR A 122 20.45 -10.39 22.05
C THR A 122 21.73 -9.98 22.77
N GLY A 123 22.10 -10.69 23.84
CA GLY A 123 23.23 -10.33 24.72
C GLY A 123 24.58 -10.15 24.04
N ASN A 124 24.74 -10.58 22.78
CA ASN A 124 25.98 -10.46 22.00
C ASN A 124 25.81 -9.76 20.62
N GLY A 125 24.68 -9.07 20.37
CA GLY A 125 24.44 -8.37 19.09
C GLY A 125 22.97 -8.08 18.75
N ARG A 126 22.73 -7.45 17.60
CA ARG A 126 21.38 -7.20 17.06
C ARG A 126 20.97 -8.33 16.10
N ARG A 127 19.82 -8.98 16.33
CA ARG A 127 19.25 -9.98 15.41
C ARG A 127 18.00 -9.41 14.74
N ILE A 128 18.03 -9.31 13.41
CA ILE A 128 16.89 -8.85 12.60
C ILE A 128 16.07 -10.07 12.18
N THR A 129 14.78 -10.09 12.50
CA THR A 129 13.83 -11.13 12.06
C THR A 129 12.73 -10.49 11.21
N VAL A 130 12.41 -11.07 10.05
CA VAL A 130 11.32 -10.60 9.18
C VAL A 130 10.15 -11.56 9.28
N CYS A 131 9.01 -11.08 9.75
CA CYS A 131 7.77 -11.84 9.90
C CYS A 131 6.68 -11.29 8.96
N ARG A 132 5.70 -12.10 8.57
CA ARG A 132 4.49 -11.58 7.93
C ARG A 132 3.63 -10.83 8.97
N ALA A 133 3.05 -9.71 8.55
CA ALA A 133 2.31 -8.79 9.40
C ALA A 133 0.93 -9.30 9.80
#